data_AF-A0A968HBA8-F1
#
_entry.id   AF-A0A968HBA8-F1
#
_cell.length_a   1.000
_cell.length_b   1.000
_cell.length_c   1.000
_cell.angle_alpha   90.00
_cell.angle_beta   90.00
_cell.angle_gamma   90.00
#
_symmetry.space_group_name_H-M   'P 1'
#
loop_
_entity.id
_entity.type
_entity.pdbx_description
1 polymer ?
#
loop_
_entity_poly.entity_id
_entity_poly.type
_entity_poly.pdbx_seq_one_letter_code
_entity_poly.pdbx_strand_id
1 'polypeptide(L)' 'MKEAAMKELNVTEIVPRERHPLIFRTFDELPAGNAFVLVNDHDPKPLYYQFLHEREGLFSWEYVQQGPDLWKVKITKN' A
#
# COMPACT_ATOMS: atom_id res chain seq x y z
N MET A 1 5.30 11.96 -21.68
CA MET A 1 6.22 11.48 -20.61
C MET A 1 5.76 10.08 -20.27
N LYS A 2 6.64 9.07 -20.31
CA LYS A 2 6.24 7.72 -19.87
C LYS A 2 6.04 7.79 -18.37
N GLU A 3 4.81 7.64 -17.89
CA GLU A 3 4.59 7.25 -16.49
C GLU A 3 5.43 5.99 -16.27
N ALA A 4 6.46 6.09 -15.43
CA ALA A 4 7.07 4.89 -14.91
C ALA A 4 5.96 4.13 -14.19
N ALA A 5 5.65 2.92 -14.64
CA ALA A 5 4.65 2.08 -13.99
C ALA A 5 5.04 1.94 -12.51
N MET A 6 4.29 2.61 -11.64
CA MET A 6 4.49 2.54 -10.20
C MET A 6 4.31 1.08 -9.78
N LYS A 7 5.23 0.53 -8.98
CA LYS A 7 5.20 -0.89 -8.61
C LYS A 7 3.88 -1.21 -7.90
N GLU A 8 3.08 -2.10 -8.47
CA GLU A 8 1.85 -2.60 -7.83
C GLU A 8 2.18 -3.82 -6.96
N LEU A 9 1.71 -3.80 -5.72
CA LEU A 9 1.69 -4.94 -4.81
C LEU A 9 0.26 -5.46 -4.74
N ASN A 10 -0.03 -6.46 -5.58
CA ASN A 10 -1.33 -7.13 -5.57
C ASN A 10 -1.38 -8.18 -4.45
N VAL A 11 -2.19 -7.92 -3.43
CA VAL A 11 -2.34 -8.82 -2.28
C VAL A 11 -3.56 -9.72 -2.36
N THR A 12 -4.38 -9.58 -3.41
CA THR A 12 -5.56 -10.45 -3.62
C THR A 12 -5.15 -11.92 -3.84
N GLU A 13 -3.99 -12.14 -4.44
CA GLU A 13 -3.41 -13.47 -4.71
C GLU A 13 -2.60 -14.03 -3.52
N ILE A 14 -2.44 -13.25 -2.45
CA ILE A 14 -1.62 -13.62 -1.28
C ILE A 14 -2.53 -14.10 -0.16
N VAL A 15 -2.12 -15.17 0.52
CA VAL A 15 -2.88 -15.71 1.65
C VAL A 15 -2.98 -14.67 2.78
N PRO A 16 -4.14 -14.53 3.45
CA PRO A 16 -4.40 -13.42 4.38
C PRO A 16 -3.31 -13.20 5.44
N ARG A 17 -2.78 -14.28 6.02
CA ARG A 17 -1.73 -14.23 7.05
C ARG A 17 -0.39 -13.65 6.57
N GLU A 18 -0.14 -13.63 5.26
CA GLU A 18 1.10 -13.15 4.65
C GLU A 18 0.98 -11.72 4.10
N ARG A 19 -0.25 -11.21 3.92
CA ARG A 19 -0.50 -9.88 3.34
C ARG A 19 0.17 -8.76 4.16
N HIS A 20 -0.19 -8.62 5.45
CA HIS A 20 0.33 -7.53 6.28
C HIS A 20 1.86 -7.59 6.43
N PRO A 21 2.48 -8.74 6.80
CA PRO A 21 3.94 -8.82 6.88
C PRO A 21 4.65 -8.41 5.58
N LEU A 22 4.12 -8.83 4.42
CA LEU A 22 4.69 -8.45 3.14
C LEU A 22 4.55 -6.95 2.86
N ILE A 23 3.39 -6.36 3.15
CA ILE A 23 3.13 -4.93 2.92
C ILE A 23 4.08 -4.09 3.77
N PHE A 24 4.19 -4.37 5.07
CA PHE A 24 5.08 -3.62 5.97
C PHE A 24 6.55 -3.80 5.59
N ARG A 25 6.97 -5.03 5.27
CA ARG A 25 8.34 -5.26 4.77
C ARG A 25 8.60 -4.48 3.48
N THR A 26 7.67 -4.50 2.54
CA THR A 26 7.77 -3.74 1.28
C THR A 26 7.91 -2.25 1.56
N PHE A 27 7.14 -1.72 2.50
CA PHE A 27 7.24 -0.32 2.91
C PHE A 27 8.56 0.01 3.59
N ASP A 28 9.02 -0.82 4.52
CA ASP A 28 10.25 -0.59 5.28
C ASP A 28 11.49 -0.62 4.37
N GLU A 29 11.50 -1.49 3.35
CA GLU A 29 12.55 -1.58 2.34
C GLU A 29 12.52 -0.44 1.31
N LEU A 30 11.48 0.40 1.26
CA LEU A 30 11.44 1.55 0.34
C LEU A 30 12.47 2.62 0.73
N PRO A 31 13.16 3.21 -0.24
CA PRO A 31 13.82 4.51 -0.06
C PRO A 31 12.80 5.60 0.27
N ALA A 32 13.22 6.60 1.06
CA ALA A 32 12.40 7.79 1.30
C ALA A 32 12.10 8.53 -0.03
N GLY A 33 10.89 9.06 -0.14
CA GLY A 33 10.32 9.65 -1.36
C GLY A 33 9.73 8.67 -2.36
N ASN A 34 9.96 7.35 -2.20
CA ASN A 34 9.40 6.35 -3.11
C ASN A 34 8.04 5.82 -2.62
N ALA A 35 7.29 5.26 -3.58
CA ALA A 35 5.95 4.72 -3.33
C ALA A 35 5.72 3.39 -4.07
N PHE A 36 4.73 2.65 -3.59
CA PHE A 36 4.12 1.52 -4.30
C PHE A 36 2.60 1.64 -4.23
N VAL A 37 1.90 0.93 -5.12
CA VAL A 37 0.43 0.85 -5.11
C VAL A 37 0.00 -0.49 -4.55
N LEU A 38 -0.66 -0.48 -3.40
CA LEU A 38 -1.35 -1.63 -2.85
C LEU A 38 -2.63 -1.89 -3.65
N VAL A 39 -2.82 -3.11 -4.14
CA VAL A 39 -4.05 -3.55 -4.80
C VAL A 39 -4.74 -4.59 -3.94
N ASN A 40 -5.99 -4.34 -3.56
CA ASN A 40 -6.78 -5.17 -2.64
C ASN A 40 -8.22 -5.34 -3.14
N ASP A 41 -8.87 -6.42 -2.70
CA ASP A 41 -10.25 -6.80 -3.04
C ASP A 41 -11.31 -6.11 -2.15
N HIS A 42 -10.88 -5.31 -1.17
CA HIS A 42 -11.72 -4.52 -0.27
C HIS A 42 -10.98 -3.26 0.19
N ASP A 43 -11.70 -2.34 0.82
CA ASP A 43 -11.12 -1.13 1.41
C ASP A 43 -10.07 -1.49 2.49
N PRO A 44 -8.78 -1.12 2.30
CA PRO A 44 -7.72 -1.40 3.26
C PRO A 44 -7.71 -0.44 4.47
N LYS A 45 -8.84 0.18 4.84
CA LYS A 45 -8.97 1.05 6.01
C LYS A 45 -8.41 0.48 7.32
N PRO A 46 -8.58 -0.81 7.69
CA PRO A 46 -7.93 -1.36 8.89
C PRO A 46 -6.40 -1.29 8.82
N LEU A 47 -5.82 -1.54 7.64
CA LEU A 47 -4.39 -1.44 7.41
C LEU A 47 -3.91 0.01 7.51
N TYR A 48 -4.69 0.98 7.02
CA TYR A 48 -4.38 2.41 7.19
C TYR A 48 -4.19 2.78 8.67
N TYR A 49 -5.10 2.34 9.54
CA TYR A 49 -4.97 2.60 10.98
C TYR A 49 -3.76 1.88 11.61
N GLN A 50 -3.42 0.69 11.13
CA GLN A 50 -2.20 0.00 11.57
C GLN A 50 -0.94 0.78 11.16
N PHE A 51 -0.90 1.33 9.95
CA PHE A 51 0.18 2.22 9.52
C PHE A 51 0.27 3.49 10.36
N LEU A 52 -0.86 4.13 10.68
CA LEU A 52 -0.89 5.29 11.58
C LEU A 52 -0.29 4.97 12.96
N HIS A 53 -0.50 3.77 13.48
CA HIS A 53 0.03 3.37 14.77
C HIS A 53 1.52 2.97 14.71
N GLU A 54 1.92 2.24 13.68
CA GLU A 54 3.26 1.64 13.60
C GLU A 54 4.30 2.49 12.87
N ARG A 55 3.87 3.43 12.01
CA ARG A 55 4.73 4.24 11.13
C ARG A 55 4.26 5.71 11.12
N GLU A 56 3.81 6.20 12.27
CA GLU A 56 3.30 7.57 12.41
C GLU A 56 4.28 8.60 11.81
N GLY A 57 3.77 9.48 10.94
CA GLY A 57 4.55 10.53 10.27
C GLY A 57 5.50 10.07 9.15
N LEU A 58 5.68 8.76 8.97
CA LEU A 58 6.64 8.20 7.99
C LEU A 58 6.04 7.90 6.62
N PHE A 59 4.72 8.05 6.44
CA PHE A 59 4.05 7.69 5.19
C PHE A 59 3.00 8.69 4.74
N SER A 60 2.68 8.64 3.46
CA SER A 60 1.48 9.24 2.87
C SER A 60 0.55 8.14 2.35
N TRP A 61 -0.76 8.39 2.37
CA TRP A 61 -1.79 7.46 1.93
C TRP A 61 -2.73 8.12 0.94
N GLU A 62 -2.73 7.65 -0.30
CA GLU A 62 -3.52 8.23 -1.39
C GLU A 62 -4.34 7.14 -2.08
N TYR A 63 -5.66 7.30 -2.15
CA TYR A 63 -6.49 6.39 -2.94
C TYR A 63 -6.33 6.69 -4.42
N VAL A 64 -5.85 5.69 -5.16
CA VAL A 64 -5.78 5.71 -6.64
C VAL A 64 -7.09 5.19 -7.23
N GLN A 65 -7.73 4.22 -6.57
CA GLN A 65 -9.03 3.68 -6.96
C GLN A 65 -9.82 3.25 -5.73
N GLN A 66 -11.10 3.61 -5.68
CA GLN A 66 -12.01 3.32 -4.56
C GLN A 66 -13.20 2.48 -5.02
N GLY A 67 -13.00 1.16 -5.13
CA GLY A 67 -14.08 0.17 -5.23
C GLY A 67 -15.13 0.35 -6.34
N PRO A 68 -16.21 -0.44 -6.31
CA PRO A 68 -16.46 -1.54 -5.38
C PRO A 68 -15.63 -2.80 -5.69
N ASP A 69 -15.22 -2.99 -6.95
CA ASP A 69 -14.61 -4.25 -7.41
C ASP A 69 -13.10 -4.34 -7.09
N LEU A 70 -12.42 -3.20 -6.99
CA LEU A 70 -10.98 -3.15 -6.78
C LEU A 70 -10.58 -1.87 -6.04
N TRP A 71 -9.69 -2.01 -5.07
CA TRP A 71 -9.15 -0.90 -4.29
C TRP A 71 -7.66 -0.76 -4.57
N LYS A 72 -7.24 0.46 -4.94
CA LYS A 72 -5.85 0.80 -5.16
C LYS A 72 -5.45 1.96 -4.27
N VAL A 73 -4.40 1.77 -3.48
CA VAL A 73 -3.85 2.81 -2.60
C VAL A 73 -2.38 2.97 -2.88
N LYS A 74 -1.95 4.19 -3.18
CA LYS A 74 -0.55 4.56 -3.22
C LYS A 74 -0.06 4.87 -1.81
N ILE A 75 0.96 4.14 -1.39
CA ILE A 75 1.64 4.31 -0.09
C ILE A 75 3.04 4.83 -0.38
N THR A 76 3.33 6.05 0.05
CA THR A 76 4.65 6.69 -0.10
C THR A 76 5.37 6.69 1.23
N LYS A 77 6.69 6.45 1.23
CA LYS A 77 7.54 6.67 2.41
C LYS A 77 8.08 8.10 2.38
N ASN A 78 7.81 8.88 3.43
CA ASN A 78 8.24 10.28 3.54
C ASN A 78 9.72 10.40 3.94
#